data_AF-A0AAW3KDW7-F1
#
_entry.id   AF-A0AAW3KDW7-F1
#
_cell.length_a   1.000
_cell.length_b   1.000
_cell.length_c   1.000
_cell.angle_alpha   90.00
_cell.angle_beta   90.00
_cell.angle_gamma   90.00
#
_symmetry.space_group_name_H-M   'P 1'
#
loop_
_entity.id
_entity.type
_entity.pdbx_description
1 polymer ?
#
loop_
_entity_poly.entity_id
_entity_poly.type
_entity_poly.pdbx_seq_one_letter_code
_entity_poly.pdbx_strand_id
1 'polypeptide(L)'
;MRYLAILLLTPWLLILCWGYWAYPKSLPRVAARRFFDVAAVVLALIAAAQCAVIGFDRVELPTVDGFGRASGAIWQQVLPALYGYGAFTVVLLLAVLLRHALWGRRR
;
A
#
# COMPACT_ATOMS: atom_id res chain seq x y z
N MET A 1 -10.64 -16.11 -5.61
CA MET A 1 -9.79 -15.12 -6.30
C MET A 1 -9.54 -13.82 -5.52
N ARG A 2 -10.05 -13.65 -4.28
CA ARG A 2 -9.95 -12.39 -3.50
C ARG A 2 -8.53 -11.82 -3.33
N TYR A 3 -7.52 -12.69 -3.25
CA TYR A 3 -6.13 -12.30 -3.00
C TYR A 3 -5.31 -12.02 -4.27
N LEU A 4 -5.90 -12.18 -5.46
CA LEU A 4 -5.17 -12.04 -6.72
C LEU A 4 -4.67 -10.60 -6.93
N ALA A 5 -5.49 -9.59 -6.60
CA ALA A 5 -5.07 -8.19 -6.66
C ALA A 5 -3.89 -7.88 -5.72
N ILE A 6 -3.85 -8.50 -4.53
CA ILE A 6 -2.73 -8.35 -3.60
C ILE A 6 -1.46 -8.97 -4.20
N LEU A 7 -1.57 -10.16 -4.77
CA LEU A 7 -0.46 -10.84 -5.42
C LEU A 7 0.10 -10.01 -6.59
N LEU A 8 -0.77 -9.45 -7.43
CA LEU A 8 -0.38 -8.59 -8.55
C LEU A 8 0.25 -7.26 -8.10
N LEU A 9 -0.21 -6.71 -6.98
CA LEU A 9 0.30 -5.46 -6.43
C LEU A 9 1.63 -5.66 -5.69
N THR A 10 1.93 -6.87 -5.22
CA THR A 10 3.10 -7.17 -4.39
C THR A 10 4.43 -6.69 -4.98
N PRO A 11 4.77 -6.96 -6.27
CA PRO A 11 6.02 -6.47 -6.85
C PRO A 11 6.17 -4.96 -6.76
N TRP A 12 5.08 -4.22 -6.97
CA TRP A 12 5.07 -2.77 -6.86
C TRP A 12 5.26 -2.29 -5.42
N LEU A 13 4.59 -2.90 -4.44
CA LEU A 13 4.78 -2.54 -3.03
C LEU A 13 6.21 -2.81 -2.55
N LEU A 14 6.85 -3.88 -3.05
CA LEU A 14 8.25 -4.16 -2.74
C LEU A 14 9.19 -3.06 -3.24
N ILE A 15 8.93 -2.50 -4.44
CA ILE A 15 9.70 -1.38 -4.97
C ILE A 15 9.54 -0.14 -4.07
N LEU A 16 8.34 0.12 -3.57
CA LEU A 16 8.08 1.23 -2.66
C LEU A 16 8.74 1.03 -1.28
N CYS A 17 8.69 -0.19 -0.72
CA CYS A 17 9.45 -0.55 0.49
C CYS A 17 10.94 -0.28 0.30
N TRP A 18 11.48 -0.73 -0.84
CA TRP A 18 12.88 -0.49 -1.18
C TRP A 18 13.18 1.01 -1.27
N GLY A 19 12.35 1.79 -1.95
CA GLY A 19 12.48 3.25 -2.03
C GLY A 19 12.44 3.94 -0.66
N TYR A 20 11.53 3.50 0.21
CA TYR A 20 11.40 3.99 1.58
C TYR A 20 12.66 3.75 2.43
N TRP A 21 13.34 2.62 2.26
CA TRP A 21 14.61 2.33 2.96
C TRP A 21 15.83 2.95 2.29
N ALA A 22 15.84 3.06 0.96
CA ALA A 22 16.94 3.63 0.20
C ALA A 22 17.13 5.13 0.47
N TYR A 23 16.05 5.83 0.83
CA TYR A 23 16.05 7.28 1.10
C TYR A 23 15.53 7.61 2.49
N PRO A 24 16.07 8.64 3.18
CA PRO A 24 17.17 9.52 2.78
C PRO A 24 18.53 9.00 3.26
N LYS A 25 19.54 9.05 2.38
CA LYS A 25 20.92 8.58 2.68
C LYS A 25 21.64 9.41 3.76
N SER A 26 21.15 10.61 4.06
CA SER A 26 21.74 11.57 5.01
C SER A 26 21.37 11.34 6.48
N LEU A 27 20.36 10.51 6.79
CA LEU A 27 19.89 10.35 8.17
C LEU A 27 20.78 9.40 9.00
N PRO A 28 20.96 9.65 10.31
CA PRO A 28 21.71 8.77 11.21
C PRO A 28 21.11 7.37 11.29
N ARG A 29 21.95 6.33 11.15
CA ARG A 29 21.52 4.92 11.20
C ARG A 29 21.46 4.38 12.64
N VAL A 30 20.58 4.95 13.46
CA VAL A 30 20.38 4.54 14.86
C VAL A 30 19.39 3.37 14.99
N ALA A 31 19.54 2.54 16.04
CA ALA A 31 18.70 1.36 16.27
C ALA A 31 17.20 1.70 16.38
N ALA A 32 16.86 2.81 17.07
CA ALA A 32 15.48 3.30 17.17
C ALA A 32 14.85 3.59 15.80
N ARG A 33 15.63 4.12 14.84
CA ARG A 33 15.17 4.37 13.48
C ARG A 33 14.88 3.07 12.73
N ARG A 34 15.71 2.04 12.91
CA ARG A 34 15.49 0.72 12.29
C ARG A 34 14.18 0.10 12.77
N PHE A 35 13.91 0.15 14.08
CA PHE A 35 12.64 -0.34 14.62
C PHE A 35 11.45 0.43 14.05
N PHE A 36 11.55 1.76 13.99
CA PHE A 36 10.54 2.60 13.36
C PHE A 36 10.31 2.24 11.88
N ASP A 37 11.39 2.13 11.09
CA ASP A 37 11.32 1.82 9.65
C ASP A 37 10.66 0.45 9.42
N VAL A 38 10.94 -0.56 10.26
CA VAL A 38 10.30 -1.89 10.19
C VAL A 38 8.83 -1.80 10.59
N ALA A 39 8.50 -1.13 11.70
CA ALA A 39 7.13 -0.96 12.14
C ALA A 39 6.27 -0.22 11.10
N ALA A 40 6.81 0.80 10.46
CA ALA A 40 6.14 1.54 9.39
C ALA A 40 5.81 0.66 8.18
N VAL A 41 6.76 -0.17 7.74
CA VAL A 41 6.53 -1.11 6.63
C VAL A 41 5.50 -2.17 7.00
N VAL A 42 5.58 -2.75 8.20
CA VAL A 42 4.58 -3.72 8.68
C VAL A 42 3.19 -3.09 8.72
N LEU A 43 3.07 -1.87 9.25
CA LEU A 43 1.80 -1.14 9.29
C LEU A 43 1.27 -0.86 7.88
N ALA A 44 2.14 -0.47 6.94
CA ALA A 44 1.75 -0.22 5.55
C ALA A 44 1.24 -1.51 4.87
N LEU A 45 1.88 -2.65 5.10
CA LEU A 45 1.45 -3.96 4.58
C LEU A 45 0.09 -4.37 5.13
N ILE A 46 -0.14 -4.21 6.44
CA ILE A 46 -1.43 -4.50 7.07
C ILE A 46 -2.52 -3.59 6.49
N ALA A 47 -2.26 -2.29 6.38
CA ALA A 47 -3.20 -1.33 5.80
C ALA A 47 -3.55 -1.69 4.35
N ALA A 48 -2.53 -2.04 3.53
CA ALA A 48 -2.74 -2.44 2.15
C ALA A 48 -3.64 -3.68 2.04
N ALA A 49 -3.36 -4.71 2.87
CA ALA A 49 -4.13 -5.95 2.86
C ALA A 49 -5.60 -5.72 3.29
N GLN A 50 -5.82 -4.97 4.37
CA GLN A 50 -7.16 -4.66 4.86
C GLN A 50 -7.95 -3.83 3.85
N CYS A 51 -7.36 -2.76 3.30
CA CYS A 51 -8.01 -1.92 2.32
C CYS A 51 -8.27 -2.67 1.00
N ALA A 52 -7.38 -3.56 0.56
CA ALA A 52 -7.63 -4.40 -0.61
C ALA A 52 -8.81 -5.36 -0.40
N VAL A 53 -8.93 -5.98 0.78
CA VAL A 53 -10.09 -6.83 1.12
C VAL A 53 -11.38 -6.02 1.14
N ILE A 54 -11.37 -4.85 1.79
CA ILE A 54 -12.52 -3.93 1.79
C ILE A 54 -12.89 -3.53 0.35
N GLY A 55 -11.90 -3.19 -0.48
CA GLY A 55 -12.12 -2.84 -1.88
C GLY A 55 -12.72 -3.98 -2.70
N PHE A 56 -12.44 -5.23 -2.36
CA PHE A 56 -13.03 -6.40 -3.00
C PHE A 56 -14.49 -6.57 -2.57
N ASP A 57 -14.74 -6.49 -1.27
CA ASP A 57 -16.06 -6.74 -0.68
C ASP A 57 -17.07 -5.61 -0.98
N ARG A 58 -16.59 -4.41 -1.34
CA ARG A 58 -17.44 -3.24 -1.69
C ARG A 58 -17.76 -3.11 -3.17
N VAL A 59 -17.26 -4.01 -4.03
CA VAL A 59 -17.58 -3.95 -5.46
C VAL A 59 -19.01 -4.41 -5.70
N GLU A 60 -19.87 -3.48 -6.12
CA GLU A 60 -21.16 -3.81 -6.71
C GLU A 60 -20.96 -4.16 -8.18
N LEU A 61 -21.23 -5.42 -8.53
CA LEU A 61 -21.17 -5.87 -9.91
C LEU A 61 -22.46 -5.45 -10.64
N PRO A 62 -22.37 -4.82 -11.83
CA PRO A 62 -23.55 -4.54 -12.64
C PRO A 62 -24.29 -5.84 -12.98
N THR A 63 -25.62 -5.84 -12.83
CA THR A 63 -26.47 -6.90 -13.37
C THR A 63 -26.39 -6.87 -14.89
N VAL A 64 -26.07 -8.01 -15.49
CA VAL A 64 -25.85 -8.13 -16.93
C VAL A 64 -27.21 -8.23 -17.61
N ASP A 65 -27.75 -7.10 -18.07
CA ASP A 65 -29.02 -7.05 -18.79
C ASP A 65 -28.82 -7.45 -20.25
N GLY A 66 -28.77 -8.76 -20.50
CA GLY A 66 -29.13 -9.42 -21.77
C GLY A 66 -28.27 -9.19 -23.03
N PHE A 67 -27.51 -8.10 -23.16
CA PHE A 67 -26.91 -7.70 -24.46
C PHE A 67 -25.45 -7.20 -24.41
N GLY A 68 -24.66 -7.54 -23.38
CA GLY A 68 -23.23 -7.18 -23.33
C GLY A 68 -22.35 -8.16 -22.56
N ARG A 69 -21.07 -8.30 -22.95
CA ARG A 69 -20.07 -8.99 -22.11
C ARG A 69 -20.02 -8.27 -20.76
N ALA A 70 -20.11 -9.01 -19.67
CA ALA A 70 -20.02 -8.51 -18.31
C ALA A 70 -18.64 -7.87 -18.02
N SER A 71 -18.40 -6.67 -18.55
CA SER A 71 -17.13 -5.94 -18.41
C SER A 71 -16.92 -5.43 -16.97
N GLY A 72 -17.96 -5.50 -16.12
CA GLY A 72 -17.90 -5.10 -14.72
C GLY A 72 -17.04 -6.01 -13.82
N ALA A 73 -16.81 -7.26 -14.23
CA ALA A 73 -16.09 -8.23 -13.39
C ALA A 73 -14.64 -7.84 -13.11
N ILE A 74 -14.00 -7.05 -13.99
CA ILE A 74 -12.62 -6.57 -13.78
C ILE A 74 -12.51 -5.61 -12.58
N TRP A 75 -13.58 -4.90 -12.23
CA TRP A 75 -13.58 -3.97 -11.10
C TRP A 75 -13.37 -4.67 -9.75
N GLN A 76 -13.73 -5.95 -9.63
CA GLN A 76 -13.39 -6.77 -8.48
C GLN A 76 -11.88 -7.00 -8.29
N GLN A 77 -11.04 -6.67 -9.28
CA GLN A 77 -9.58 -6.70 -9.12
C GLN A 77 -8.98 -5.29 -9.07
N VAL A 78 -9.54 -4.35 -9.84
CA VAL A 78 -9.06 -2.97 -9.90
C VAL A 78 -9.28 -2.24 -8.57
N LEU A 79 -10.49 -2.32 -7.97
CA LEU A 79 -10.79 -1.64 -6.71
C LEU A 79 -9.90 -2.10 -5.54
N PRO A 80 -9.71 -3.41 -5.29
CA PRO A 80 -8.74 -3.87 -4.30
C PRO A 80 -7.33 -3.35 -4.51
N ALA A 81 -6.87 -3.33 -5.76
CA ALA A 81 -5.52 -2.86 -6.09
C ALA A 81 -5.37 -1.36 -5.79
N LEU A 82 -6.36 -0.53 -6.15
CA LEU A 82 -6.36 0.90 -5.86
C LEU A 82 -6.41 1.19 -4.36
N TYR A 83 -7.29 0.49 -3.63
CA TYR A 83 -7.43 0.66 -2.18
C TYR A 83 -6.16 0.22 -1.45
N GLY A 84 -5.60 -0.94 -1.80
CA GLY A 84 -4.37 -1.45 -1.21
C GLY A 84 -3.18 -0.54 -1.49
N TYR A 85 -3.02 -0.08 -2.75
CA TYR A 85 -1.97 0.84 -3.14
C TYR A 85 -2.07 2.19 -2.42
N GLY A 86 -3.27 2.77 -2.40
CA GLY A 86 -3.51 4.07 -1.76
C GLY A 86 -3.21 4.01 -0.26
N ALA A 87 -3.72 3.00 0.44
CA ALA A 87 -3.48 2.81 1.86
C ALA A 87 -1.99 2.65 2.18
N PHE A 88 -1.30 1.77 1.43
CA PHE A 88 0.13 1.56 1.58
C PHE A 88 0.93 2.85 1.39
N THR A 89 0.64 3.58 0.31
CA THR A 89 1.35 4.81 -0.05
C THR A 89 1.14 5.90 1.00
N VAL A 90 -0.10 6.08 1.49
CA VAL A 90 -0.39 7.05 2.55
C VAL A 90 0.39 6.74 3.82
N VAL A 91 0.42 5.47 4.26
CA VAL A 91 1.17 5.08 5.46
C VAL A 91 2.68 5.34 5.28
N LEU A 92 3.25 4.96 4.13
CA LEU A 92 4.66 5.24 3.87
C LEU A 92 4.97 6.74 3.81
N LEU A 93 4.11 7.55 3.19
CA LEU A 93 4.29 9.00 3.13
C LEU A 93 4.28 9.62 4.54
N LEU A 94 3.30 9.24 5.38
CA LEU A 94 3.25 9.67 6.77
C LEU A 94 4.49 9.23 7.54
N ALA A 95 4.96 8.00 7.31
CA ALA A 95 6.17 7.49 7.94
C ALA A 95 7.42 8.28 7.49
N VAL A 96 7.52 8.69 6.22
CA VAL A 96 8.61 9.53 5.73
C VAL A 96 8.61 10.90 6.41
N LEU A 97 7.44 11.54 6.49
CA LEU A 97 7.29 12.85 7.15
C LEU A 97 7.65 12.77 8.63
N LEU A 98 7.14 11.76 9.34
CA LEU A 98 7.42 11.56 10.76
C LEU A 98 8.90 11.24 11.00
N ARG A 99 9.50 10.39 10.15
CA ARG A 99 10.93 10.09 10.19
C ARG A 99 11.78 11.35 10.00
N HIS A 100 11.39 12.22 9.08
CA HIS A 100 12.09 13.48 8.88
C HIS A 100 11.91 14.45 10.06
N ALA A 101 10.71 14.53 10.65
CA ALA A 101 10.47 15.39 11.82
C ALA A 101 11.26 14.96 13.07
N LEU A 102 11.41 13.64 13.28
CA LEU A 102 12.10 13.08 14.46
C LEU A 102 13.63 13.08 14.32
N TRP A 103 14.16 12.76 13.13
CA TRP A 103 15.61 12.59 12.92
C TRP A 103 16.25 13.62 11.98
N GLY A 104 15.47 14.45 11.29
CA GLY A 104 15.97 15.49 10.38
C GLY A 104 16.43 16.76 11.08
N ARG A 105 16.05 16.97 12.35
CA ARG A 105 16.33 18.20 13.13
C ARG A 105 17.75 18.34 13.70
N ARG A 106 18.76 17.70 13.07
CA ARG A 106 20.17 17.91 13.42
C ARG A 106 20.96 18.37 12.19
N ARG A 107 20.79 19.63 11.85
CA ARG A 107 21.83 20.49 11.26
C ARG A 107 21.81 21.80 12.01
#